data_AF-A0A2H5X710-F1
#
_entry.id   AF-A0A2H5X710-F1
#
_cell.length_a   1.000
_cell.length_b   1.000
_cell.length_c   1.000
_cell.angle_alpha   90.00
_cell.angle_beta   90.00
_cell.angle_gamma   90.00
#
_symmetry.space_group_name_H-M   'P 1'
#
loop_
_entity.id
_entity.type
_entity.pdbx_description
1 polymer ?
#
loop_
_entity_poly.entity_id
_entity_poly.type
_entity_poly.pdbx_seq_one_letter_code
_entity_poly.pdbx_strand_id
1 'polypeptide(L)'
;MAGYFLLNQYVCFLSVSLLLALLTLNSAVGQERGVPSALVSVLRQREQDCLRLETEWDWTRDVPGDPAAVRRLEQDIQRALQSHPPAERAKVEPDIRRMYSALAYGYRERTRWVLRGLGDKYAFWGDLPVIGNPEVRAPYRAIIYPNGVLVDGRIVQPFAQWVLHEPVLLIVMAGMNPLELLQDVQVSPIGDNQRSVIVQGRMKEVDAPYSNYASDKPLRITIDLSKGGAVTSIRFTRPEGRVGEVVVREWKRYRGLWLPGNLVLRGGAWGSSQELDLVNVRDSSLKHPEWFRERAPVTDTRLVPPGEEGVAYRLSEQLPSLQELEAMRTRATRGKGAVRSSWWRIIPPLLLITIGVLWYWRLRRAEGRKA
;
A
#
# COMPACT_ATOMS: atom_id res chain seq x y z
N MET A 1 48.60 -37.86 -25.90
CA MET A 1 47.65 -36.73 -26.07
C MET A 1 46.18 -37.11 -25.87
N ALA A 2 45.74 -38.36 -26.10
CA ALA A 2 44.34 -38.76 -25.93
C ALA A 2 43.82 -38.72 -24.46
N GLY A 3 44.66 -38.98 -23.46
CA GLY A 3 44.25 -38.98 -22.04
C GLY A 3 43.90 -37.60 -21.47
N TYR A 4 44.54 -36.53 -21.97
CA TYR A 4 44.24 -35.15 -21.55
C TYR A 4 42.89 -34.65 -22.06
N PHE A 5 42.47 -35.13 -23.25
CA PHE A 5 41.18 -34.77 -23.84
C PHE A 5 40.01 -35.36 -23.06
N LEU A 6 40.14 -36.62 -22.62
CA LEU A 6 39.13 -37.29 -21.81
C LEU A 6 39.01 -36.65 -20.42
N LEU A 7 40.13 -36.33 -19.78
CA LEU A 7 40.12 -35.68 -18.46
C LEU A 7 39.41 -34.31 -18.50
N ASN A 8 39.64 -33.52 -19.55
CA ASN A 8 38.98 -32.21 -19.71
C ASN A 8 37.47 -32.33 -19.95
N GLN A 9 37.03 -33.34 -20.70
CA GLN A 9 35.59 -33.61 -20.88
C GLN A 9 34.91 -34.02 -19.57
N TYR A 10 35.55 -34.89 -18.78
CA TYR A 10 35.00 -35.29 -17.48
C TYR A 10 34.93 -34.11 -16.50
N VAL A 11 35.94 -33.24 -16.46
CA VAL A 11 35.94 -32.05 -15.60
C VAL A 11 34.85 -31.05 -16.02
N CYS A 12 34.63 -30.84 -17.32
CA CYS A 12 33.52 -30.01 -17.82
C CYS A 12 32.15 -30.60 -17.45
N PHE A 13 31.99 -31.92 -17.60
CA PHE A 13 30.71 -32.56 -17.28
C PHE A 13 30.40 -32.51 -15.79
N LEU A 14 31.41 -32.72 -14.94
CA LEU A 14 31.30 -32.60 -13.48
C LEU A 14 31.00 -31.17 -13.05
N SER A 15 31.66 -30.18 -13.64
CA SER A 15 31.43 -28.77 -13.29
C SER A 15 30.07 -28.27 -13.75
N VAL A 16 29.59 -28.67 -14.92
CA VAL A 16 28.23 -28.34 -15.38
C VAL A 16 27.17 -29.05 -14.55
N SER A 17 27.38 -30.32 -14.20
CA SER A 17 26.46 -31.08 -13.34
C SER A 17 26.42 -30.52 -11.91
N LEU A 18 27.57 -30.10 -11.38
CA LEU A 18 27.66 -29.44 -10.07
C LEU A 18 27.01 -28.05 -10.10
N LEU A 19 27.17 -27.29 -11.20
CA LEU A 19 26.52 -25.99 -11.37
C LEU A 19 24.99 -26.15 -11.46
N LEU A 20 24.49 -27.16 -12.19
CA LEU A 20 23.06 -27.50 -12.25
C LEU A 20 22.55 -27.97 -10.89
N ALA A 21 23.29 -28.82 -10.17
CA ALA A 21 22.95 -29.23 -8.82
C ALA A 21 22.90 -28.03 -7.86
N LEU A 22 23.88 -27.13 -7.93
CA LEU A 22 23.93 -25.91 -7.14
C LEU A 22 22.82 -24.91 -7.52
N LEU A 23 22.43 -24.83 -8.80
CA LEU A 23 21.29 -24.01 -9.24
C LEU A 23 19.95 -24.58 -8.77
N THR A 24 19.77 -25.91 -8.81
CA THR A 24 18.57 -26.56 -8.25
C THR A 24 18.52 -26.44 -6.73
N LEU A 25 19.66 -26.57 -6.03
CA LEU A 25 19.78 -26.33 -4.60
C LEU A 25 19.53 -24.86 -4.24
N ASN A 26 20.08 -23.89 -5.00
CA ASN A 26 19.80 -22.47 -4.77
C ASN A 26 18.35 -22.08 -5.07
N SER A 27 17.70 -22.75 -6.03
CA SER A 27 16.26 -22.57 -6.25
C SER A 27 15.40 -23.08 -5.08
N ALA A 28 15.94 -24.00 -4.27
CA ALA A 28 15.35 -24.46 -3.02
C ALA A 28 15.75 -23.61 -1.79
N VAL A 29 16.83 -22.83 -1.86
CA VAL A 29 17.33 -21.97 -0.76
C VAL A 29 16.48 -20.71 -0.54
N GLY A 30 15.53 -20.43 -1.45
CA GLY A 30 14.48 -19.42 -1.23
C GLY A 30 13.20 -19.94 -0.58
N GLN A 31 13.07 -21.25 -0.28
CA GLN A 31 11.93 -21.75 0.48
C GLN A 31 12.09 -21.34 1.95
N GLU A 32 11.26 -20.39 2.39
CA GLU A 32 11.01 -20.13 3.80
C GLU A 32 10.76 -21.47 4.50
N ARG A 33 11.73 -21.89 5.34
CA ARG A 33 11.72 -23.20 6.01
C ARG A 33 10.37 -23.41 6.70
N GLY A 34 9.56 -24.36 6.23
CA GLY A 34 8.29 -24.74 6.86
C GLY A 34 7.02 -24.44 6.06
N VAL A 35 7.09 -23.76 4.90
CA VAL A 35 5.91 -23.57 4.03
C VAL A 35 5.77 -24.75 3.05
N PRO A 36 4.63 -25.46 3.02
CA PRO A 36 4.42 -26.58 2.09
C PRO A 36 4.49 -26.13 0.62
N SER A 37 5.28 -26.82 -0.22
CA SER A 37 5.41 -26.52 -1.66
C SER A 37 4.08 -26.51 -2.40
N ALA A 38 3.17 -27.41 -2.01
CA ALA A 38 1.81 -27.46 -2.55
C ALA A 38 1.05 -26.15 -2.31
N LEU A 39 1.16 -25.56 -1.10
CA LEU A 39 0.51 -24.28 -0.79
C LEU A 39 1.07 -23.14 -1.66
N VAL A 40 2.40 -23.08 -1.82
CA VAL A 40 3.05 -22.09 -2.69
C VAL A 40 2.52 -22.17 -4.12
N SER A 41 2.43 -23.38 -4.67
CA SER A 41 1.94 -23.60 -6.04
C SER A 41 0.47 -23.19 -6.21
N VAL A 42 -0.39 -23.51 -5.23
CA VAL A 42 -1.82 -23.18 -5.26
C VAL A 42 -2.03 -21.67 -5.19
N LEU A 43 -1.31 -20.97 -4.30
CA LEU A 43 -1.44 -19.52 -4.15
C LEU A 43 -0.93 -18.77 -5.38
N ARG A 44 0.20 -19.20 -5.95
CA ARG A 44 0.73 -18.62 -7.19
C ARG A 44 -0.23 -18.83 -8.37
N GLN A 45 -0.79 -20.03 -8.51
CA GLN A 45 -1.77 -20.29 -9.57
C GLN A 45 -3.01 -19.40 -9.42
N ARG A 46 -3.52 -19.28 -8.19
CA ARG A 46 -4.66 -18.41 -7.88
C ARG A 46 -4.39 -16.97 -8.27
N GLU A 47 -3.24 -16.43 -7.89
CA GLU A 47 -2.84 -15.05 -8.22
C GLU A 47 -2.79 -14.85 -9.74
N GLN A 48 -2.21 -15.79 -10.50
CA GLN A 48 -2.18 -15.74 -11.95
C GLN A 48 -3.59 -15.76 -12.58
N ASP A 49 -4.50 -16.55 -12.02
CA ASP A 49 -5.88 -16.60 -12.48
C ASP A 49 -6.62 -15.29 -12.19
N CYS A 50 -6.42 -14.70 -11.01
CA CYS A 50 -6.99 -13.40 -10.65
C CYS A 50 -6.41 -12.24 -11.48
N LEU A 51 -5.13 -12.28 -11.84
CA LEU A 51 -4.47 -11.29 -12.70
C LEU A 51 -5.05 -11.23 -14.12
N ARG A 52 -5.84 -12.22 -14.52
CA ARG A 52 -6.57 -12.26 -15.80
C ARG A 52 -7.99 -11.71 -15.69
N LEU A 53 -8.38 -11.18 -14.54
CA LEU A 53 -9.73 -10.69 -14.30
C LEU A 53 -9.78 -9.17 -14.16
N GLU A 54 -10.95 -8.64 -14.46
CA GLU A 54 -11.38 -7.32 -14.06
C GLU A 54 -12.65 -7.47 -13.21
N THR A 55 -12.64 -6.83 -12.05
CA THR A 55 -13.70 -6.91 -11.05
C THR A 55 -14.21 -5.51 -10.74
N GLU A 56 -15.53 -5.39 -10.62
CA GLU A 56 -16.21 -4.16 -10.22
C GLU A 56 -16.80 -4.36 -8.83
N TRP A 57 -16.55 -3.41 -7.95
CA TRP A 57 -16.91 -3.50 -6.55
C TRP A 57 -17.71 -2.29 -6.11
N ASP A 58 -18.79 -2.53 -5.37
CA ASP A 58 -19.44 -1.53 -4.54
C ASP A 58 -18.78 -1.54 -3.18
N TRP A 59 -18.21 -0.41 -2.77
CA TRP A 59 -17.68 -0.21 -1.43
C TRP A 59 -18.59 0.73 -0.66
N THR A 60 -18.83 0.34 0.58
CA THR A 60 -19.55 1.17 1.54
C THR A 60 -18.79 1.25 2.85
N ARG A 61 -18.87 2.42 3.49
CA ARG A 61 -18.23 2.68 4.77
C ARG A 61 -19.10 3.57 5.62
N ASP A 62 -19.14 3.26 6.91
CA ASP A 62 -19.72 4.14 7.90
C ASP A 62 -18.71 5.25 8.24
N VAL A 63 -19.10 6.52 8.04
CA VAL A 63 -18.22 7.69 8.28
C VAL A 63 -18.71 8.50 9.47
N PRO A 64 -17.81 8.82 10.44
CA PRO A 64 -18.25 9.54 11.61
C PRO A 64 -18.73 10.93 11.20
N GLY A 65 -19.90 11.35 11.68
CA GLY A 65 -20.53 12.61 11.31
C GLY A 65 -19.73 13.85 11.73
N ASP A 66 -18.90 13.73 12.78
CA ASP A 66 -18.02 14.79 13.27
C ASP A 66 -16.81 14.19 14.04
N PRO A 67 -15.55 14.46 13.65
CA PRO A 67 -14.36 14.02 14.40
C PRO A 67 -14.34 14.48 15.87
N ALA A 68 -14.95 15.62 16.21
CA ALA A 68 -15.14 16.04 17.59
C ALA A 68 -16.25 15.26 18.29
N ALA A 69 -17.27 14.79 17.56
CA ALA A 69 -18.25 13.84 18.07
C ALA A 69 -17.60 12.48 18.34
N VAL A 70 -16.69 11.98 17.50
CA VAL A 70 -15.93 10.74 17.77
C VAL A 70 -15.15 10.82 19.07
N ARG A 71 -14.49 11.95 19.34
CA ARG A 71 -13.76 12.17 20.60
C ARG A 71 -14.69 12.21 21.81
N ARG A 72 -15.84 12.89 21.69
CA ARG A 72 -16.89 12.88 22.72
C ARG A 72 -17.44 11.48 22.96
N LEU A 73 -17.64 10.74 21.88
CA LEU A 73 -18.16 9.38 21.91
C LEU A 73 -17.19 8.39 22.54
N GLU A 74 -15.88 8.52 22.30
CA GLU A 74 -14.89 7.70 22.99
C GLU A 74 -14.84 8.04 24.49
N GLN A 75 -15.01 9.31 24.87
CA GLN A 75 -15.18 9.69 26.28
C GLN A 75 -16.45 9.09 26.88
N ASP A 76 -17.55 9.06 26.13
CA ASP A 76 -18.81 8.46 26.59
C ASP A 76 -18.73 6.94 26.68
N ILE A 77 -18.02 6.25 25.76
CA ILE A 77 -17.68 4.83 25.85
C ILE A 77 -16.84 4.56 27.10
N GLN A 78 -15.83 5.39 27.37
CA GLN A 78 -15.01 5.24 28.58
C GLN A 78 -15.83 5.44 29.85
N ARG A 79 -16.74 6.43 29.89
CA ARG A 79 -17.67 6.61 31.01
C ARG A 79 -18.62 5.42 31.17
N ALA A 80 -19.17 4.90 30.08
CA ALA A 80 -20.03 3.72 30.08
C ALA A 80 -19.27 2.48 30.58
N LEU A 81 -18.04 2.24 30.12
CA LEU A 81 -17.20 1.15 30.62
C LEU A 81 -16.84 1.31 32.09
N GLN A 82 -16.59 2.53 32.55
CA GLN A 82 -16.31 2.83 33.96
C GLN A 82 -17.52 2.55 34.85
N SER A 83 -18.75 2.67 34.33
CA SER A 83 -19.98 2.30 35.05
C SER A 83 -20.17 0.79 35.25
N HIS A 84 -19.39 -0.05 34.54
CA HIS A 84 -19.40 -1.50 34.72
C HIS A 84 -18.25 -2.01 35.63
N PRO A 85 -18.48 -3.10 36.39
CA PRO A 85 -17.44 -3.75 37.18
C PRO A 85 -16.25 -4.19 36.31
N PRO A 86 -14.99 -4.06 36.78
CA PRO A 86 -13.80 -4.40 35.97
C PRO A 86 -13.81 -5.80 35.35
N ALA A 87 -14.37 -6.78 36.06
CA ALA A 87 -14.47 -8.17 35.60
C ALA A 87 -15.44 -8.37 34.42
N GLU A 88 -16.37 -7.45 34.21
CA GLU A 88 -17.41 -7.53 33.16
C GLU A 88 -17.09 -6.66 31.95
N ARG A 89 -16.21 -5.65 32.10
CA ARG A 89 -15.85 -4.69 31.04
C ARG A 89 -15.45 -5.37 29.74
N ALA A 90 -14.61 -6.41 29.81
CA ALA A 90 -14.15 -7.13 28.62
C ALA A 90 -15.29 -7.85 27.87
N LYS A 91 -16.39 -8.20 28.55
CA LYS A 91 -17.57 -8.83 27.94
C LYS A 91 -18.53 -7.81 27.33
N VAL A 92 -18.71 -6.66 27.97
CA VAL A 92 -19.68 -5.62 27.53
C VAL A 92 -19.08 -4.58 26.58
N GLU A 93 -17.76 -4.43 26.56
CA GLU A 93 -17.07 -3.46 25.70
C GLU A 93 -17.41 -3.59 24.21
N PRO A 94 -17.47 -4.79 23.60
CA PRO A 94 -17.82 -4.92 22.19
C PRO A 94 -19.22 -4.37 21.88
N ASP A 95 -20.19 -4.60 22.76
CA ASP A 95 -21.58 -4.17 22.56
C ASP A 95 -21.77 -2.68 22.81
N ILE A 96 -21.14 -2.13 23.85
CA ILE A 96 -21.11 -0.68 24.13
C ILE A 96 -20.47 0.06 22.94
N ARG A 97 -19.32 -0.42 22.46
CA ARG A 97 -18.66 0.18 21.29
C ARG A 97 -19.52 0.08 20.05
N ARG A 98 -20.24 -1.03 19.82
CA ARG A 98 -21.18 -1.20 18.70
C ARG A 98 -22.36 -0.22 18.78
N MET A 99 -22.94 -0.03 19.95
CA MET A 99 -24.06 0.88 20.16
C MET A 99 -23.65 2.34 19.91
N TYR A 100 -22.53 2.76 20.50
CA TYR A 100 -22.05 4.13 20.35
C TYR A 100 -21.53 4.42 18.95
N SER A 101 -20.87 3.46 18.28
CA SER A 101 -20.47 3.64 16.88
C SER A 101 -21.67 3.99 16.00
N ALA A 102 -22.81 3.30 16.13
CA ALA A 102 -24.02 3.58 15.37
C ALA A 102 -24.54 5.03 15.56
N LEU A 103 -24.28 5.66 16.70
CA LEU A 103 -24.65 7.06 16.99
C LEU A 103 -23.63 8.09 16.46
N ALA A 104 -22.38 7.68 16.27
CA ALA A 104 -21.29 8.53 15.80
C ALA A 104 -21.25 8.66 14.27
N TYR A 105 -21.71 7.62 13.56
CA TYR A 105 -21.66 7.51 12.11
C TYR A 105 -22.84 8.25 11.47
N GLY A 106 -22.60 9.50 11.03
CA GLY A 106 -23.65 10.42 10.57
C GLY A 106 -24.10 10.20 9.13
N TYR A 107 -23.33 9.46 8.33
CA TYR A 107 -23.69 9.06 6.97
C TYR A 107 -22.85 7.86 6.50
N ARG A 108 -23.36 7.16 5.47
CA ARG A 108 -22.69 6.03 4.83
C ARG A 108 -22.11 6.50 3.49
N GLU A 109 -20.80 6.45 3.35
CA GLU A 109 -20.14 6.67 2.06
C GLU A 109 -20.38 5.45 1.18
N ARG A 110 -20.63 5.70 -0.11
CA ARG A 110 -20.74 4.65 -1.13
C ARG A 110 -20.03 5.07 -2.40
N THR A 111 -19.14 4.21 -2.88
CA THR A 111 -18.60 4.36 -4.23
C THR A 111 -18.40 3.01 -4.89
N ARG A 112 -18.25 3.08 -6.19
CA ARG A 112 -18.04 1.98 -7.10
C ARG A 112 -16.72 2.17 -7.79
N TRP A 113 -15.98 1.08 -7.89
CA TRP A 113 -14.65 1.12 -8.45
C TRP A 113 -14.32 -0.20 -9.15
N VAL A 114 -13.25 -0.17 -9.92
CA VAL A 114 -12.77 -1.28 -10.71
C VAL A 114 -11.36 -1.65 -10.31
N LEU A 115 -11.11 -2.95 -10.22
CA LEU A 115 -9.79 -3.55 -10.06
C LEU A 115 -9.54 -4.51 -11.22
N ARG A 116 -8.50 -4.24 -12.00
CA ARG A 116 -8.09 -5.01 -13.19
C ARG A 116 -6.70 -5.57 -13.00
N GLY A 117 -6.52 -6.86 -13.23
CA GLY A 117 -5.19 -7.45 -13.37
C GLY A 117 -4.53 -7.08 -14.71
N LEU A 118 -3.24 -6.77 -14.66
CA LEU A 118 -2.41 -6.34 -15.79
C LEU A 118 -1.18 -7.25 -15.95
N GLY A 119 -1.36 -8.56 -15.76
CA GLY A 119 -0.31 -9.57 -15.94
C GLY A 119 0.62 -9.73 -14.72
N ASP A 120 1.19 -8.65 -14.21
CA ASP A 120 2.14 -8.65 -13.06
C ASP A 120 1.80 -7.61 -11.98
N LYS A 121 0.76 -6.82 -12.23
CA LYS A 121 0.30 -5.71 -11.38
C LYS A 121 -1.19 -5.52 -11.51
N TYR A 122 -1.76 -4.63 -10.72
CA TYR A 122 -3.17 -4.31 -10.78
C TYR A 122 -3.39 -2.83 -11.11
N ALA A 123 -4.40 -2.54 -11.91
CA ALA A 123 -4.92 -1.20 -12.08
C ALA A 123 -6.20 -1.05 -11.26
N PHE A 124 -6.29 0.07 -10.55
CA PHE A 124 -7.47 0.48 -9.82
C PHE A 124 -7.94 1.82 -10.36
N TRP A 125 -9.26 1.97 -10.52
CA TRP A 125 -9.84 3.29 -10.73
C TRP A 125 -11.30 3.37 -10.28
N GLY A 126 -11.74 4.57 -9.95
CA GLY A 126 -13.13 4.88 -9.62
C GLY A 126 -13.30 6.33 -9.18
N ASP A 127 -14.54 6.76 -9.02
CA ASP A 127 -14.86 8.11 -8.54
C ASP A 127 -15.11 8.06 -7.03
N LEU A 128 -14.11 8.48 -6.26
CA LEU A 128 -14.11 8.34 -4.80
C LEU A 128 -14.69 9.59 -4.12
N PRO A 129 -15.47 9.44 -3.04
CA PRO A 129 -15.96 10.58 -2.29
C PRO A 129 -14.80 11.38 -1.66
N VAL A 130 -14.94 12.70 -1.66
CA VAL A 130 -13.99 13.61 -1.01
C VAL A 130 -14.30 13.73 0.47
N ILE A 131 -13.24 13.80 1.27
CA ILE A 131 -13.31 13.90 2.72
C ILE A 131 -14.23 15.03 3.17
N GLY A 132 -15.23 14.71 4.01
CA GLY A 132 -16.12 15.71 4.61
C GLY A 132 -17.16 16.28 3.65
N ASN A 133 -17.20 15.81 2.40
CA ASN A 133 -18.22 16.19 1.44
C ASN A 133 -18.60 14.98 0.55
N PRO A 134 -19.59 14.16 0.96
CA PRO A 134 -19.98 12.96 0.21
C PRO A 134 -20.60 13.27 -1.17
N GLU A 135 -21.01 14.51 -1.42
CA GLU A 135 -21.54 14.95 -2.71
C GLU A 135 -20.44 15.20 -3.74
N VAL A 136 -19.22 15.50 -3.27
CA VAL A 136 -18.07 15.73 -4.14
C VAL A 136 -17.35 14.42 -4.37
N ARG A 137 -17.24 14.01 -5.64
CA ARG A 137 -16.46 12.85 -6.05
C ARG A 137 -15.24 13.29 -6.84
N ALA A 138 -14.09 12.69 -6.55
CA ALA A 138 -12.85 12.90 -7.26
C ALA A 138 -12.44 11.60 -7.98
N PRO A 139 -12.02 11.66 -9.25
CA PRO A 139 -11.48 10.50 -9.92
C PRO A 139 -10.19 10.08 -9.22
N TYR A 140 -10.10 8.80 -8.89
CA TYR A 140 -8.91 8.19 -8.34
C TYR A 140 -8.45 7.07 -9.26
N ARG A 141 -7.15 7.03 -9.54
CA ARG A 141 -6.52 6.05 -10.41
C ARG A 141 -5.19 5.67 -9.83
N ALA A 142 -4.96 4.37 -9.72
CA ALA A 142 -3.72 3.85 -9.17
C ALA A 142 -3.28 2.57 -9.88
N ILE A 143 -1.97 2.38 -9.97
CA ILE A 143 -1.37 1.09 -10.29
C ILE A 143 -0.75 0.53 -9.02
N ILE A 144 -1.10 -0.71 -8.72
CA ILE A 144 -0.75 -1.42 -7.50
C ILE A 144 0.24 -2.52 -7.89
N TYR A 145 1.44 -2.42 -7.32
CA TYR A 145 2.49 -3.42 -7.36
C TYR A 145 2.54 -4.13 -6.01
N PRO A 146 3.10 -5.36 -5.93
CA PRO A 146 3.31 -6.04 -4.65
C PRO A 146 4.11 -5.21 -3.64
N ASN A 147 5.01 -4.35 -4.13
CA ASN A 147 5.93 -3.53 -3.33
C ASN A 147 5.61 -2.03 -3.35
N GLY A 148 4.47 -1.59 -3.88
CA GLY A 148 4.20 -0.16 -3.95
C GLY A 148 2.96 0.22 -4.74
N VAL A 149 2.55 1.47 -4.62
CA VAL A 149 1.38 2.01 -5.33
C VAL A 149 1.78 3.29 -6.04
N LEU A 150 1.44 3.39 -7.32
CA LEU A 150 1.54 4.61 -8.12
C LEU A 150 0.16 5.21 -8.27
N VAL A 151 0.04 6.52 -8.05
CA VAL A 151 -1.22 7.25 -8.13
C VAL A 151 -1.12 8.32 -9.23
N ASP A 152 -2.16 8.44 -10.06
CA ASP A 152 -2.28 9.50 -11.07
C ASP A 152 -2.58 10.86 -10.38
N GLY A 153 -1.94 11.94 -10.82
CA GLY A 153 -1.68 13.15 -10.03
C GLY A 153 -2.87 14.09 -9.70
N ARG A 154 -2.50 15.12 -8.89
CA ARG A 154 -3.26 16.15 -8.14
C ARG A 154 -3.93 15.68 -6.84
N ILE A 155 -3.24 16.04 -5.76
CA ILE A 155 -3.48 15.79 -4.34
C ILE A 155 -4.82 16.38 -3.89
N VAL A 156 -5.92 15.71 -4.17
CA VAL A 156 -7.05 15.69 -3.25
C VAL A 156 -6.99 14.29 -2.67
N GLN A 157 -6.41 14.13 -1.47
CA GLN A 157 -6.31 12.82 -0.81
C GLN A 157 -7.74 12.32 -0.49
N PRO A 158 -8.35 11.43 -1.29
CA PRO A 158 -9.69 10.95 -0.98
C PRO A 158 -9.55 9.94 0.17
N PHE A 159 -10.44 9.93 1.16
CA PHE A 159 -10.36 8.96 2.28
C PHE A 159 -10.42 7.50 1.79
N ALA A 160 -10.95 7.26 0.61
CA ALA A 160 -11.00 5.94 0.01
C ALA A 160 -9.64 5.42 -0.49
N GLN A 161 -8.59 6.27 -0.59
CA GLN A 161 -7.23 5.78 -0.87
C GLN A 161 -6.79 4.76 0.20
N TRP A 162 -7.21 4.97 1.45
CA TRP A 162 -6.86 4.09 2.57
C TRP A 162 -7.38 2.67 2.40
N VAL A 163 -8.47 2.46 1.65
CA VAL A 163 -9.05 1.14 1.34
C VAL A 163 -8.13 0.36 0.38
N LEU A 164 -7.53 1.05 -0.57
CA LEU A 164 -6.61 0.45 -1.54
C LEU A 164 -5.23 0.20 -0.98
N HIS A 165 -4.81 1.09 -0.09
CA HIS A 165 -3.58 0.92 0.66
C HIS A 165 -3.77 0.05 1.90
N GLU A 166 -4.88 -0.69 2.03
CA GLU A 166 -4.97 -1.82 2.96
C GLU A 166 -4.54 -3.12 2.25
N PRO A 167 -3.24 -3.52 2.27
CA PRO A 167 -2.74 -4.75 1.66
C PRO A 167 -3.60 -5.99 1.94
N VAL A 168 -4.21 -6.07 3.13
CA VAL A 168 -5.09 -7.17 3.52
C VAL A 168 -6.32 -7.27 2.61
N LEU A 169 -6.88 -6.15 2.14
CA LEU A 169 -7.98 -6.18 1.18
C LEU A 169 -7.51 -6.64 -0.20
N LEU A 170 -6.31 -6.25 -0.63
CA LEU A 170 -5.75 -6.71 -1.90
C LEU A 170 -5.47 -8.22 -1.92
N ILE A 171 -4.95 -8.77 -0.82
CA ILE A 171 -4.77 -10.22 -0.67
C ILE A 171 -6.09 -10.96 -0.90
N VAL A 172 -7.19 -10.46 -0.31
CA VAL A 172 -8.50 -11.11 -0.39
C VAL A 172 -9.18 -10.89 -1.75
N MET A 173 -9.21 -9.64 -2.22
CA MET A 173 -9.96 -9.21 -3.39
C MET A 173 -9.23 -9.48 -4.71
N ALA A 174 -7.96 -9.10 -4.76
CA ALA A 174 -7.10 -9.26 -5.93
C ALA A 174 -6.54 -10.68 -6.03
N GLY A 175 -6.62 -11.46 -4.94
CA GLY A 175 -5.99 -12.78 -4.86
C GLY A 175 -4.46 -12.70 -4.85
N MET A 176 -3.90 -11.57 -4.42
CA MET A 176 -2.45 -11.40 -4.29
C MET A 176 -1.87 -12.44 -3.35
N ASN A 177 -0.74 -13.04 -3.73
CA ASN A 177 -0.16 -14.13 -2.97
C ASN A 177 0.37 -13.62 -1.61
N PRO A 178 -0.21 -14.05 -0.47
CA PRO A 178 0.19 -13.51 0.83
C PRO A 178 1.64 -13.86 1.20
N LEU A 179 2.21 -14.95 0.67
CA LEU A 179 3.58 -15.35 0.98
C LEU A 179 4.62 -14.37 0.43
N GLU A 180 4.28 -13.62 -0.62
CA GLU A 180 5.19 -12.61 -1.17
C GLU A 180 5.28 -11.38 -0.26
N LEU A 181 4.22 -11.11 0.51
CA LEU A 181 4.10 -9.94 1.39
C LEU A 181 4.51 -10.22 2.84
N LEU A 182 4.66 -11.49 3.23
CA LEU A 182 4.97 -11.89 4.60
C LEU A 182 6.42 -12.31 4.79
N GLN A 183 6.92 -12.14 6.01
CA GLN A 183 8.18 -12.67 6.54
C GLN A 183 7.91 -13.50 7.79
N ASP A 184 8.85 -14.38 8.15
CA ASP A 184 8.75 -15.32 9.27
C ASP A 184 7.49 -16.19 9.21
N VAL A 185 7.18 -16.70 8.01
CA VAL A 185 5.92 -17.41 7.76
C VAL A 185 5.88 -18.74 8.50
N GLN A 186 4.76 -18.96 9.17
CA GLN A 186 4.37 -20.20 9.82
C GLN A 186 3.05 -20.68 9.21
N VAL A 187 2.97 -21.96 8.88
CA VAL A 187 1.76 -22.57 8.32
C VAL A 187 1.27 -23.65 9.27
N SER A 188 -0.01 -23.59 9.64
CA SER A 188 -0.66 -24.61 10.48
C SER A 188 -1.98 -25.04 9.86
N PRO A 189 -2.33 -26.34 9.89
CA PRO A 189 -3.66 -26.80 9.48
C PRO A 189 -4.73 -26.36 10.49
N ILE A 190 -5.97 -26.17 10.04
CA ILE A 190 -7.10 -25.86 10.92
C ILE A 190 -7.75 -27.17 11.41
N GLY A 191 -7.31 -27.64 12.57
CA GLY A 191 -7.77 -28.90 13.15
C GLY A 191 -7.47 -30.11 12.24
N ASP A 192 -8.26 -31.17 12.39
CA ASP A 192 -8.12 -32.40 11.57
C ASP A 192 -8.61 -32.23 10.13
N ASN A 193 -9.18 -31.08 9.79
CA ASN A 193 -9.78 -30.83 8.49
C ASN A 193 -8.74 -30.21 7.55
N GLN A 194 -8.08 -31.05 6.73
CA GLN A 194 -7.03 -30.65 5.77
C GLN A 194 -7.48 -29.66 4.68
N ARG A 195 -8.72 -29.16 4.72
CA ARG A 195 -9.30 -28.25 3.73
C ARG A 195 -8.94 -26.79 3.96
N SER A 196 -8.45 -26.44 5.15
CA SER A 196 -8.07 -25.06 5.45
C SER A 196 -6.75 -24.99 6.19
N VAL A 197 -5.99 -23.94 5.88
CA VAL A 197 -4.70 -23.66 6.51
C VAL A 197 -4.70 -22.24 7.06
N ILE A 198 -4.00 -22.05 8.16
CA ILE A 198 -3.66 -20.76 8.72
C ILE A 198 -2.23 -20.46 8.33
N VAL A 199 -2.04 -19.34 7.65
CA VAL A 199 -0.75 -18.73 7.39
C VAL A 199 -0.58 -17.57 8.37
N GLN A 200 0.44 -17.63 9.21
CA GLN A 200 0.83 -16.56 10.11
C GLN A 200 2.18 -16.02 9.67
N GLY A 201 2.32 -14.70 9.65
CA GLY A 201 3.59 -14.06 9.30
C GLY A 201 3.52 -12.57 9.60
N ARG A 202 4.67 -11.94 9.75
CA ARG A 202 4.72 -10.47 9.85
C ARG A 202 4.68 -9.92 8.43
N MET A 203 4.04 -8.78 8.22
CA MET A 203 4.22 -8.08 6.94
C MET A 203 5.71 -7.78 6.78
N LYS A 204 6.27 -8.08 5.61
CA LYS A 204 7.54 -7.47 5.19
C LYS A 204 7.38 -5.97 5.36
N GLU A 205 8.47 -5.26 5.58
CA GLU A 205 8.47 -3.82 5.34
C GLU A 205 8.18 -3.62 3.85
N VAL A 206 6.89 -3.56 3.53
CA VAL A 206 6.43 -3.18 2.19
C VAL A 206 6.69 -1.70 2.12
N ASP A 207 7.29 -1.27 1.02
CA ASP A 207 7.43 0.14 0.65
C ASP A 207 6.05 0.72 0.28
N ALA A 208 5.05 0.51 1.13
CA ALA A 208 3.70 1.02 1.01
C ALA A 208 3.58 2.16 2.03
N PRO A 209 3.40 3.41 1.60
CA PRO A 209 3.40 4.60 2.47
C PRO A 209 2.25 4.63 3.51
N TYR A 210 1.40 3.60 3.55
CA TYR A 210 0.24 3.52 4.43
C TYR A 210 0.03 2.13 5.06
N SER A 211 1.11 1.41 5.39
CA SER A 211 1.01 0.18 6.19
C SER A 211 0.54 0.52 7.61
N ASN A 212 -0.77 0.65 7.79
CA ASN A 212 -1.36 1.00 9.08
C ASN A 212 -1.55 -0.25 9.94
N TYR A 213 -0.52 -1.09 10.01
CA TYR A 213 -0.48 -2.34 10.78
C TYR A 213 0.76 -2.32 11.68
N ALA A 214 0.65 -2.94 12.84
CA ALA A 214 1.80 -3.11 13.72
C ALA A 214 2.79 -4.08 13.07
N SER A 215 3.91 -3.57 12.56
CA SER A 215 4.95 -4.35 11.85
C SER A 215 5.58 -5.44 12.73
N ASP A 216 5.51 -5.29 14.05
CA ASP A 216 5.97 -6.26 15.04
C ASP A 216 4.93 -7.36 15.33
N LYS A 217 3.68 -7.24 14.86
CA LYS A 217 2.61 -8.22 15.10
C LYS A 217 2.33 -9.06 13.85
N PRO A 218 2.15 -10.38 14.00
CA PRO A 218 1.85 -11.24 12.86
C PRO A 218 0.41 -11.01 12.37
N LEU A 219 0.24 -11.00 11.06
CA LEU A 219 -1.04 -11.26 10.41
C LEU A 219 -1.40 -12.74 10.57
N ARG A 220 -2.69 -13.03 10.69
CA ARG A 220 -3.23 -14.40 10.66
C ARG A 220 -4.20 -14.49 9.50
N ILE A 221 -3.83 -15.25 8.47
CA ILE A 221 -4.55 -15.41 7.22
C ILE A 221 -5.12 -16.83 7.18
N THR A 222 -6.42 -16.94 7.00
CA THR A 222 -7.12 -18.23 6.85
C THR A 222 -7.35 -18.49 5.37
N ILE A 223 -6.93 -19.65 4.88
CA ILE A 223 -6.98 -20.03 3.47
C ILE A 223 -7.76 -21.33 3.31
N ASP A 224 -8.73 -21.35 2.40
CA ASP A 224 -9.51 -22.54 2.04
C ASP A 224 -8.94 -23.16 0.76
N LEU A 225 -8.29 -24.32 0.92
CA LEU A 225 -7.69 -25.08 -0.17
C LEU A 225 -8.75 -25.69 -1.09
N SER A 226 -9.95 -25.99 -0.59
CA SER A 226 -11.06 -26.49 -1.41
C SER A 226 -11.60 -25.42 -2.38
N LYS A 227 -11.27 -24.15 -2.13
CA LYS A 227 -11.58 -23.01 -3.00
C LYS A 227 -10.39 -22.56 -3.85
N GLY A 228 -9.41 -23.45 -4.06
CA GLY A 228 -8.21 -23.13 -4.84
C GLY A 228 -7.32 -22.13 -4.12
N GLY A 229 -7.19 -22.25 -2.80
CA GLY A 229 -6.36 -21.35 -1.99
C GLY A 229 -6.97 -19.97 -1.76
N ALA A 230 -8.31 -19.87 -1.73
CA ALA A 230 -8.97 -18.59 -1.49
C ALA A 230 -8.83 -18.17 -0.02
N VAL A 231 -8.49 -16.90 0.21
CA VAL A 231 -8.40 -16.34 1.56
C VAL A 231 -9.81 -16.10 2.10
N THR A 232 -10.14 -16.70 3.24
CA THR A 232 -11.47 -16.60 3.89
C THR A 232 -11.52 -15.50 4.93
N SER A 233 -10.42 -15.28 5.66
CA SER A 233 -10.31 -14.20 6.63
C SER A 233 -8.86 -13.79 6.86
N ILE A 234 -8.68 -12.54 7.28
CA ILE A 234 -7.40 -12.00 7.74
C ILE A 234 -7.63 -11.28 9.05
N ARG A 235 -6.90 -11.66 10.09
CA ARG A 235 -6.88 -10.96 11.37
C ARG A 235 -5.54 -10.27 11.56
N PHE A 236 -5.58 -9.02 12.00
CA PHE A 236 -4.40 -8.17 12.11
C PHE A 236 -4.49 -7.20 13.29
N THR A 237 -3.35 -6.63 13.67
CA THR A 237 -3.25 -5.65 14.76
C THR A 237 -2.77 -4.32 14.21
N ARG A 238 -3.41 -3.23 14.63
CA ARG A 238 -3.04 -1.85 14.29
C ARG A 238 -1.94 -1.35 15.25
N PRO A 239 -1.18 -0.29 14.89
CA PRO A 239 -0.17 0.30 15.76
C PRO A 239 -0.69 0.71 17.14
N GLU A 240 -1.96 1.16 17.23
CA GLU A 240 -2.62 1.50 18.49
C GLU A 240 -3.11 0.29 19.32
N GLY A 241 -2.78 -0.94 18.90
CA GLY A 241 -3.13 -2.18 19.60
C GLY A 241 -4.54 -2.72 19.31
N ARG A 242 -5.36 -2.00 18.54
CA ARG A 242 -6.69 -2.49 18.11
C ARG A 242 -6.56 -3.64 17.13
N VAL A 243 -7.47 -4.60 17.24
CA VAL A 243 -7.57 -5.73 16.32
C VAL A 243 -8.52 -5.39 15.18
N GLY A 244 -8.06 -5.59 13.95
CA GLY A 244 -8.89 -5.57 12.75
C GLY A 244 -9.06 -6.95 12.15
N GLU A 245 -10.12 -7.11 11.38
CA GLU A 245 -10.49 -8.38 10.75
C GLU A 245 -11.15 -8.14 9.40
N VAL A 246 -10.67 -8.82 8.35
CA VAL A 246 -11.35 -8.99 7.07
C VAL A 246 -12.00 -10.37 7.08
N VAL A 247 -13.28 -10.47 6.73
CA VAL A 247 -14.00 -11.73 6.62
C VAL A 247 -14.78 -11.77 5.30
N VAL A 248 -14.65 -12.87 4.57
CA VAL A 248 -15.50 -13.16 3.41
C VAL A 248 -16.81 -13.77 3.89
N ARG A 249 -17.93 -13.08 3.67
CA ARG A 249 -19.26 -13.56 4.07
C ARG A 249 -19.92 -14.39 2.98
N GLU A 250 -19.71 -14.00 1.72
CA GLU A 250 -20.32 -14.66 0.58
C GLU A 250 -19.27 -14.96 -0.49
N TRP A 251 -19.50 -16.02 -1.25
CA TRP A 251 -18.63 -16.48 -2.31
C TRP A 251 -19.36 -16.49 -3.64
N LYS A 252 -18.69 -16.04 -4.70
CA LYS A 252 -19.15 -16.14 -6.09
C LYS A 252 -18.20 -17.04 -6.88
N ARG A 253 -18.72 -17.72 -7.89
CA ARG A 253 -17.93 -18.58 -8.78
C ARG A 253 -17.92 -18.00 -10.19
N TYR A 254 -16.74 -17.83 -10.76
CA TYR A 254 -16.55 -17.35 -12.14
C TYR A 254 -15.51 -18.22 -12.83
N ARG A 255 -15.87 -18.86 -13.95
CA ARG A 255 -14.99 -19.77 -14.71
C ARG A 255 -14.23 -20.79 -13.86
N GLY A 256 -14.92 -21.37 -12.87
CA GLY A 256 -14.33 -22.35 -11.96
C GLY A 256 -13.59 -21.76 -10.76
N LEU A 257 -13.18 -20.48 -10.80
CA LEU A 257 -12.51 -19.76 -9.72
C LEU A 257 -13.52 -19.27 -8.66
N TRP A 258 -13.16 -19.45 -7.39
CA TRP A 258 -13.91 -18.88 -6.27
C TRP A 258 -13.40 -17.47 -5.94
N LEU A 259 -14.31 -16.51 -6.01
CA LEU A 259 -14.08 -15.09 -5.75
C LEU A 259 -14.93 -14.65 -4.55
N PRO A 260 -14.43 -13.71 -3.74
CA PRO A 260 -15.25 -13.11 -2.69
C PRO A 260 -16.44 -12.36 -3.30
N GLY A 261 -17.65 -12.69 -2.84
CA GLY A 261 -18.89 -12.03 -3.25
C GLY A 261 -19.24 -10.83 -2.38
N ASN A 262 -19.08 -11.00 -1.06
CA ASN A 262 -19.23 -9.97 -0.06
C ASN A 262 -18.11 -10.09 0.98
N LEU A 263 -17.49 -8.97 1.31
CA LEU A 263 -16.41 -8.85 2.27
C LEU A 263 -16.78 -7.80 3.31
N VAL A 264 -16.40 -8.06 4.56
CA VAL A 264 -16.50 -7.05 5.61
C VAL A 264 -15.15 -6.89 6.30
N LEU A 265 -14.73 -5.63 6.39
CA LEU A 265 -13.58 -5.19 7.17
C LEU A 265 -14.08 -4.53 8.45
N ARG A 266 -13.75 -5.12 9.59
CA ARG A 266 -13.98 -4.57 10.94
C ARG A 266 -12.66 -4.07 11.51
N GLY A 267 -12.70 -2.98 12.28
CA GLY A 267 -11.46 -2.37 12.77
C GLY A 267 -10.62 -1.77 11.64
N GLY A 268 -11.28 -1.25 10.59
CA GLY A 268 -10.68 -0.39 9.58
C GLY A 268 -10.05 0.86 10.20
N ALA A 269 -9.43 1.72 9.39
CA ALA A 269 -8.94 3.01 9.88
C ALA A 269 -10.01 3.72 10.73
N TRP A 270 -9.61 4.21 11.90
CA TRP A 270 -10.49 4.88 12.89
C TRP A 270 -11.58 3.99 13.51
N GLY A 271 -11.49 2.66 13.39
CA GLY A 271 -12.50 1.74 13.91
C GLY A 271 -13.76 1.68 13.04
N SER A 272 -13.67 2.14 11.79
CA SER A 272 -14.77 2.05 10.83
C SER A 272 -15.02 0.61 10.38
N SER A 273 -16.29 0.31 10.12
CA SER A 273 -16.72 -0.89 9.41
C SER A 273 -16.85 -0.57 7.93
N GLN A 274 -16.40 -1.47 7.08
CA GLN A 274 -16.48 -1.34 5.63
C GLN A 274 -17.03 -2.62 5.04
N GLU A 275 -17.91 -2.49 4.06
CA GLU A 275 -18.49 -3.60 3.32
C GLU A 275 -18.18 -3.45 1.83
N LEU A 276 -17.75 -4.54 1.20
CA LEU A 276 -17.41 -4.59 -0.22
C LEU A 276 -18.18 -5.70 -0.91
N ASP A 277 -18.94 -5.34 -1.93
CA ASP A 277 -19.77 -6.23 -2.72
C ASP A 277 -19.23 -6.35 -4.13
N LEU A 278 -18.96 -7.58 -4.57
CA LEU A 278 -18.53 -7.86 -5.93
C LEU A 278 -19.75 -7.73 -6.86
N VAL A 279 -19.76 -6.70 -7.70
CA VAL A 279 -20.86 -6.40 -8.61
C VAL A 279 -20.71 -7.17 -9.90
N ASN A 280 -19.52 -7.14 -10.49
CA ASN A 280 -19.26 -7.72 -11.81
C ASN A 280 -17.86 -8.33 -11.92
N VAL A 281 -17.74 -9.35 -12.77
CA VAL A 281 -16.48 -10.03 -13.10
C VAL A 281 -16.43 -10.23 -14.61
N ARG A 282 -15.32 -9.85 -15.22
CA ARG A 282 -15.03 -10.10 -16.63
C ARG A 282 -13.55 -10.41 -16.83
N ASP A 283 -13.21 -10.88 -18.01
CA ASP A 283 -11.80 -11.08 -18.37
C ASP A 283 -11.11 -9.71 -18.52
N SER A 284 -9.89 -9.62 -18.00
CA SER A 284 -9.04 -8.45 -18.21
C SER A 284 -8.57 -8.41 -19.65
N SER A 285 -8.60 -7.21 -20.23
CA SER A 285 -7.98 -6.97 -21.55
C SER A 285 -6.45 -7.09 -21.54
N LEU A 286 -5.82 -7.13 -20.35
CA LEU A 286 -4.37 -7.04 -20.10
C LEU A 286 -3.68 -5.77 -20.65
N LYS A 287 -4.43 -4.91 -21.37
CA LYS A 287 -3.93 -3.64 -21.88
C LYS A 287 -3.82 -2.63 -20.74
N HIS A 288 -2.70 -1.91 -20.70
CA HIS A 288 -2.54 -0.76 -19.82
C HIS A 288 -3.67 0.24 -20.08
N PRO A 289 -4.28 0.79 -19.02
CA PRO A 289 -5.31 1.80 -19.19
C PRO A 289 -4.70 3.07 -19.80
N GLU A 290 -5.48 3.81 -20.60
CA GLU A 290 -4.96 4.94 -21.38
C GLU A 290 -4.35 6.07 -20.55
N TRP A 291 -4.76 6.20 -19.29
CA TRP A 291 -4.21 7.15 -18.33
C TRP A 291 -2.83 6.73 -17.81
N PHE A 292 -2.49 5.44 -17.92
CA PHE A 292 -1.21 4.86 -17.56
C PHE A 292 -0.39 4.54 -18.81
N ARG A 293 0.17 5.57 -19.44
CA ARG A 293 1.09 5.41 -20.57
C ARG A 293 2.53 5.34 -20.05
N GLU A 294 3.37 4.54 -20.70
CA GLU A 294 4.81 4.54 -20.48
C GLU A 294 5.35 5.97 -20.53
N ARG A 295 6.17 6.36 -19.54
CA ARG A 295 6.73 7.71 -19.33
C ARG A 295 5.79 8.76 -18.73
N ALA A 296 4.64 8.36 -18.18
CA ALA A 296 3.83 9.27 -17.36
C ALA A 296 4.68 9.87 -16.22
N PRO A 297 4.58 11.19 -15.96
CA PRO A 297 5.18 11.79 -14.79
C PRO A 297 4.43 11.29 -13.54
N VAL A 298 5.15 10.67 -12.62
CA VAL A 298 4.60 10.16 -11.35
C VAL A 298 5.35 10.75 -10.17
N THR A 299 4.66 10.87 -9.04
CA THR A 299 5.25 11.26 -7.76
C THR A 299 5.19 10.06 -6.83
N ASP A 300 6.36 9.58 -6.43
CA ASP A 300 6.51 8.41 -5.58
C ASP A 300 6.70 8.83 -4.12
N THR A 301 5.79 8.40 -3.27
CA THR A 301 5.73 8.80 -1.86
C THR A 301 6.33 7.76 -0.91
N ARG A 302 6.97 6.70 -1.40
CA ARG A 302 7.48 5.60 -0.56
C ARG A 302 8.57 6.01 0.42
N LEU A 303 9.32 7.08 0.13
CA LEU A 303 10.38 7.62 0.99
C LEU A 303 9.95 8.77 1.91
N VAL A 304 8.68 9.18 1.86
CA VAL A 304 8.22 10.39 2.55
C VAL A 304 7.00 10.12 3.44
N PRO A 305 6.92 10.75 4.61
CA PRO A 305 5.72 10.71 5.45
C PRO A 305 4.47 11.20 4.71
N PRO A 306 3.27 10.78 5.15
CA PRO A 306 2.02 11.30 4.61
C PRO A 306 1.96 12.83 4.65
N GLY A 307 1.72 13.46 3.49
CA GLY A 307 1.60 14.92 3.36
C GLY A 307 2.88 15.64 2.92
N GLU A 308 4.01 14.94 2.80
CA GLU A 308 5.25 15.49 2.24
C GLU A 308 5.36 15.26 0.72
N GLU A 309 6.15 16.12 0.05
CA GLU A 309 6.37 16.06 -1.40
C GLU A 309 7.29 14.88 -1.75
N GLY A 310 6.78 13.91 -2.52
CA GLY A 310 7.51 12.71 -2.93
C GLY A 310 8.57 12.93 -4.02
N VAL A 311 9.18 11.85 -4.48
CA VAL A 311 10.19 11.89 -5.57
C VAL A 311 9.47 11.83 -6.92
N ALA A 312 9.58 12.89 -7.72
CA ALA A 312 9.00 12.94 -9.05
C ALA A 312 9.94 12.32 -10.10
N TYR A 313 9.43 11.38 -10.90
CA TYR A 313 10.15 10.79 -12.04
C TYR A 313 9.20 10.41 -13.18
N ARG A 314 9.77 10.07 -14.34
CA ARG A 314 9.00 9.47 -15.44
C ARG A 314 8.99 7.97 -15.29
N LEU A 315 7.79 7.41 -15.22
CA LEU A 315 7.62 5.99 -14.96
C LEU A 315 8.17 5.13 -16.11
N SER A 316 8.99 4.16 -15.75
CA SER A 316 9.46 3.07 -16.63
C SER A 316 8.54 1.85 -16.49
N GLU A 317 8.82 0.73 -17.17
CA GLU A 317 8.03 -0.50 -17.02
C GLU A 317 7.96 -0.99 -15.57
N GLN A 318 9.00 -0.73 -14.77
CA GLN A 318 9.11 -1.12 -13.36
C GLN A 318 9.23 0.10 -12.43
N LEU A 319 8.80 -0.11 -11.18
CA LEU A 319 9.03 0.82 -10.09
C LEU A 319 10.52 0.86 -9.73
N PRO A 320 11.12 2.05 -9.51
CA PRO A 320 12.46 2.15 -8.95
C PRO A 320 12.53 1.48 -7.57
N SER A 321 13.68 0.89 -7.24
CA SER A 321 13.98 0.41 -5.88
C SER A 321 14.09 1.58 -4.89
N LEU A 322 13.96 1.32 -3.58
CA LEU A 322 14.19 2.36 -2.56
C LEU A 322 15.56 3.02 -2.68
N GLN A 323 16.61 2.23 -2.94
CA GLN A 323 17.97 2.74 -3.10
C GLN A 323 18.07 3.70 -4.30
N GLU A 324 17.39 3.38 -5.40
CA GLU A 324 17.31 4.28 -6.57
C GLU A 324 16.49 5.53 -6.26
N LEU A 325 15.37 5.42 -5.54
CA LEU A 325 14.60 6.57 -5.10
C LEU A 325 15.40 7.47 -4.16
N GLU A 326 16.20 6.90 -3.25
CA GLU A 326 17.09 7.65 -2.36
C GLU A 326 18.18 8.35 -3.16
N ALA A 327 18.75 7.66 -4.15
CA ALA A 327 19.69 8.26 -5.08
C ALA A 327 19.05 9.41 -5.90
N MET A 328 17.80 9.26 -6.34
CA MET A 328 17.06 10.31 -7.04
C MET A 328 16.76 11.49 -6.12
N ARG A 329 16.34 11.24 -4.88
CA ARG A 329 16.10 12.26 -3.86
C ARG A 329 17.38 13.03 -3.53
N THR A 330 18.49 12.33 -3.30
CA THR A 330 19.80 12.95 -3.03
C THR A 330 20.34 13.73 -4.22
N ARG A 331 20.11 13.27 -5.46
CA ARG A 331 20.41 14.05 -6.67
C ARG A 331 19.53 15.29 -6.78
N ALA A 332 18.24 15.19 -6.48
CA ALA A 332 17.31 16.32 -6.50
C ALA A 332 17.64 17.36 -5.41
N THR A 333 18.03 16.93 -4.21
CA THR A 333 18.48 17.83 -3.14
C THR A 333 19.85 18.43 -3.42
N ARG A 334 20.79 17.69 -4.02
CA ARG A 334 22.07 18.25 -4.51
C ARG A 334 21.89 19.22 -5.66
N GLY A 335 20.93 18.98 -6.56
CA GLY A 335 20.55 19.91 -7.63
C GLY A 335 19.90 21.20 -7.10
N LYS A 336 19.11 21.11 -6.02
CA LYS A 336 18.57 22.27 -5.28
C LYS A 336 19.63 22.98 -4.41
N GLY A 337 20.70 22.28 -4.04
CA GLY A 337 21.85 22.83 -3.28
C GLY A 337 22.77 23.78 -4.07
N ALA A 338 22.52 23.97 -5.37
CA ALA A 338 23.24 24.92 -6.21
C ALA A 338 22.40 26.15 -6.59
N VAL A 339 21.35 26.50 -5.83
CA VAL A 339 20.82 27.86 -5.87
C VAL A 339 21.81 28.74 -5.12
N ARG A 340 22.87 29.16 -5.82
CA ARG A 340 23.66 30.35 -5.46
C ARG A 340 22.65 31.43 -5.14
N SER A 341 22.59 31.81 -3.86
CA SER A 341 21.68 32.82 -3.35
C SER A 341 21.70 34.04 -4.29
N SER A 342 20.51 34.46 -4.72
CA SER A 342 20.28 35.63 -5.59
C SER A 342 20.77 36.95 -4.96
N TRP A 343 21.37 36.91 -3.77
CA TRP A 343 22.02 38.01 -3.08
C TRP A 343 23.19 38.62 -3.88
N TRP A 344 23.96 37.82 -4.62
CA TRP A 344 25.05 38.35 -5.45
C TRP A 344 24.57 39.18 -6.65
N ARG A 345 23.30 39.08 -7.04
CA ARG A 345 22.70 39.95 -8.08
C ARG A 345 22.16 41.26 -7.51
N ILE A 346 21.88 41.30 -6.20
CA ILE A 346 21.24 42.44 -5.51
C ILE A 346 22.30 43.34 -4.85
N ILE A 347 23.35 42.74 -4.27
CA ILE A 347 24.38 43.47 -3.51
C ILE A 347 25.23 44.41 -4.38
N PRO A 348 25.77 44.01 -5.55
CA PRO A 348 26.58 44.89 -6.38
C PRO A 348 25.89 46.18 -6.86
N PRO A 349 24.64 46.14 -7.39
CA PRO A 349 23.95 47.36 -7.78
C PRO A 349 23.60 48.26 -6.58
N LEU A 350 23.24 47.70 -5.41
CA LEU A 350 23.01 48.49 -4.20
C LEU A 350 24.27 49.18 -3.69
N LEU A 351 25.43 48.52 -3.75
CA LEU A 351 26.72 49.11 -3.43
C LEU A 351 27.10 50.24 -4.40
N LEU A 352 26.85 50.07 -5.70
CA LEU A 352 27.10 51.13 -6.69
C LEU A 352 26.21 52.35 -6.46
N ILE A 353 24.93 52.15 -6.12
CA ILE A 353 24.01 53.24 -5.79
C ILE A 353 24.48 53.98 -4.53
N THR A 354 24.86 53.26 -3.47
CA THR A 354 25.32 53.88 -2.22
C THR A 354 26.65 54.62 -2.41
N ILE A 355 27.59 54.08 -3.18
CA ILE A 355 28.83 54.78 -3.56
C ILE A 355 28.52 56.05 -4.35
N GLY A 356 27.60 55.98 -5.32
CA GLY A 356 27.18 57.15 -6.11
C GLY A 356 26.56 58.26 -5.26
N VAL A 357 25.67 57.89 -4.31
CA VAL A 357 25.05 58.85 -3.38
C VAL A 357 26.09 59.48 -2.45
N LEU A 358 27.01 58.68 -1.90
CA LEU A 358 28.10 59.19 -1.06
C LEU A 358 29.01 60.15 -1.83
N TRP A 359 29.33 59.82 -3.08
CA TRP A 359 30.17 60.66 -3.93
C TRP A 359 29.49 61.98 -4.28
N TYR A 360 28.22 61.94 -4.69
CA TYR A 360 27.41 63.14 -4.97
C TYR A 360 27.30 64.05 -3.74
N TRP A 361 27.04 63.47 -2.56
CA TRP A 361 26.93 64.23 -1.32
C TRP A 361 28.27 64.89 -0.94
N ARG A 362 29.39 64.19 -1.18
CA ARG A 362 30.73 64.73 -0.93
C ARG A 362 31.09 65.85 -1.92
N LEU A 363 30.69 65.74 -3.19
CA LEU A 363 30.87 66.80 -4.19
C LEU A 363 30.09 68.05 -3.82
N ARG A 364 28.81 67.90 -3.45
CA ARG A 364 27.96 69.02 -3.00
C ARG A 364 28.52 69.75 -1.78
N ARG A 365 29.15 69.01 -0.84
CA ARG A 365 29.84 69.60 0.31
C ARG A 365 31.11 70.36 -0.07
N ALA A 366 31.79 69.95 -1.14
CA ALA A 366 32.97 70.64 -1.64
C ALA A 366 32.61 71.91 -2.43
N GLU A 367 31.50 71.89 -3.18
CA GLU A 367 30.97 73.05 -3.90
C GLU A 367 30.35 74.08 -2.94
N GLY A 368 29.64 73.64 -1.90
CA GLY A 368 29.11 74.52 -0.85
C GLY A 368 30.17 75.15 0.09
N ARG A 369 31.46 74.83 -0.08
CA ARG A 369 32.59 75.50 0.60
C ARG A 369 33.32 76.52 -0.29
N LYS A 370 32.92 76.65 -1.57
CA LYS A 370 33.47 77.61 -2.52
C LYS A 370 32.51 78.76 -2.86
N ALA A 371 31.36 78.82 -2.19
CA ALA A 371 30.42 79.94 -2.25
C ALA A 371 30.63 80.88 -1.05
#